data_AF-A0A965W6U3-F1
#
_entry.id   AF-A0A965W6U3-F1
#
_cell.length_a   1.000
_cell.length_b   1.000
_cell.length_c   1.000
_cell.angle_alpha   90.00
_cell.angle_beta   90.00
_cell.angle_gamma   90.00
#
_symmetry.space_group_name_H-M   'P 1'
#
loop_
_entity.id
_entity.type
_entity.pdbx_description
1 polymer ?
#
loop_
_entity_poly.entity_id
_entity_poly.type
_entity_poly.pdbx_seq_one_letter_code
_entity_poly.pdbx_strand_id
1 'polypeptide(L)' 'SFKGAAFGLEPVLTQSAWFRPHNRSEDIRGLYMVGASTHPGAGMPGVLASAKALESVLPEAAAVLEGRA' A
#
# COMPACT_ATOMS: atom_id res chain seq x y z
N SER A 1 1.47 -8.08 13.71
CA SER A 1 2.52 -7.04 13.83
C SER A 1 3.89 -7.72 13.80
N PHE A 2 4.86 -7.18 13.06
CA PHE A 2 6.25 -7.65 13.08
C PHE A 2 7.00 -6.94 14.20
N LYS A 3 7.69 -7.69 15.09
CA LYS A 3 8.42 -7.14 16.25
C LYS A 3 7.62 -6.20 17.16
N GLY A 4 6.28 -6.31 17.17
CA GLY A 4 5.43 -5.41 17.96
C GLY A 4 5.29 -3.98 17.40
N ALA A 5 5.72 -3.73 16.16
CA ALA A 5 5.52 -2.44 15.51
C ALA A 5 4.03 -2.10 15.38
N ALA A 6 3.58 -1.07 16.09
CA ALA A 6 2.21 -0.56 16.03
C ALA A 6 1.92 0.23 14.73
N PHE A 7 2.97 0.80 14.12
CA PHE A 7 2.87 1.72 12.99
C PHE A 7 3.65 1.24 11.74
N GLY A 8 4.04 -0.04 11.70
CA GLY A 8 4.75 -0.59 10.53
C GLY A 8 6.23 -0.17 10.48
N LEU A 9 6.68 0.29 9.31
CA LEU A 9 8.07 0.69 9.08
C LEU A 9 8.52 1.83 10.01
N GLU A 10 9.78 1.80 10.41
CA GLU A 10 10.39 2.81 11.27
C GLU A 10 10.29 4.19 10.60
N PRO A 11 9.97 5.27 11.34
CA PRO A 11 9.80 6.60 10.77
C PRO A 11 11.13 7.31 10.51
N VAL A 12 12.09 6.63 9.89
CA VAL A 12 13.29 7.27 9.32
C VAL A 12 12.99 7.82 7.94
N LEU A 13 13.75 8.83 7.52
CA LEU A 13 13.48 9.60 6.30
C LEU A 13 13.38 8.72 5.05
N THR A 14 14.28 7.73 4.94
CA THR A 14 14.37 6.77 3.82
C THR A 14 13.33 5.65 3.85
N GLN A 15 12.52 5.55 4.91
CA GLN A 15 11.44 4.54 5.04
C GLN A 15 10.06 5.20 5.23
N SER A 16 10.00 6.52 5.09
CA SER A 16 8.80 7.31 5.37
C SER A 16 8.14 7.85 4.10
N ALA A 17 6.86 8.16 4.23
CA ALA A 17 6.03 8.83 3.21
C ALA A 17 6.19 8.20 1.81
N TRP A 18 6.86 8.90 0.89
CA TRP A 18 7.07 8.46 -0.49
C TRP A 18 7.91 7.18 -0.60
N PHE A 19 8.86 6.98 0.30
CA PHE A 19 9.74 5.81 0.28
C PHE A 19 9.10 4.55 0.87
N ARG A 20 7.85 4.63 1.32
CA ARG A 20 7.07 3.44 1.64
C ARG A 20 6.68 2.71 0.36
N PRO A 21 6.50 1.38 0.42
CA PRO A 21 5.92 0.63 -0.69
C PRO A 21 4.65 1.29 -1.23
N HIS A 22 4.54 1.38 -2.54
CA HIS A 22 3.39 1.97 -3.23
C HIS A 22 2.22 0.97 -3.30
N ASN A 23 1.02 1.49 -3.59
CA ASN A 23 -0.20 0.67 -3.60
C ASN A 23 -0.23 -0.42 -4.69
N ARG A 24 0.61 -0.30 -5.73
CA ARG A 24 0.82 -1.32 -6.76
C ARG A 24 2.29 -1.72 -6.76
N SER A 25 2.55 -3.02 -6.78
CA SER A 25 3.92 -3.54 -6.91
C SER A 25 4.50 -3.21 -8.28
N GLU A 26 5.75 -2.77 -8.30
CA GLU A 26 6.53 -2.57 -9.52
C GLU A 26 7.09 -3.89 -10.09
N ASP A 27 7.30 -4.88 -9.21
CA ASP A 27 7.94 -6.16 -9.56
C ASP A 27 6.94 -7.27 -9.91
N ILE A 28 5.78 -7.29 -9.25
CA ILE A 28 4.81 -8.39 -9.35
C ILE A 28 3.48 -7.88 -9.90
N ARG A 29 3.12 -8.35 -11.11
CA ARG A 29 1.83 -8.05 -11.73
C ARG A 29 0.68 -8.59 -10.88
N GLY A 30 -0.37 -7.79 -10.73
CA GLY A 30 -1.54 -8.14 -9.93
C GLY A 30 -1.33 -8.06 -8.41
N LEU A 31 -0.14 -7.65 -7.91
CA LEU A 31 0.10 -7.46 -6.48
C LEU A 31 -0.13 -6.01 -6.08
N TYR A 32 -1.02 -5.82 -5.09
CA TYR A 32 -1.38 -4.54 -4.54
C TYR A 32 -1.21 -4.52 -3.02
N MET A 33 -0.88 -3.36 -2.47
CA MET A 33 -0.56 -3.17 -1.06
C MET A 33 -1.41 -2.03 -0.48
N VAL A 34 -1.77 -2.16 0.80
CA VAL A 34 -2.53 -1.15 1.54
C VAL A 34 -2.24 -1.27 3.03
N GLY A 35 -2.32 -0.15 3.75
CA GLY A 35 -2.26 -0.12 5.21
C GLY A 35 -1.08 0.68 5.75
N ALA A 36 -0.72 0.45 7.02
CA ALA A 36 0.17 1.34 7.78
C ALA A 36 1.63 1.36 7.27
N SER A 37 2.07 0.28 6.63
CA SER A 37 3.40 0.20 6.02
C SER A 37 3.43 0.64 4.56
N THR A 38 2.27 0.93 3.96
CA THR A 38 2.14 1.35 2.56
C THR A 38 2.00 2.87 2.50
N HIS A 39 2.41 3.48 1.40
CA HIS A 39 2.12 4.88 1.13
C HIS A 39 0.63 5.18 1.35
N PRO A 40 0.25 6.27 2.04
CA PRO A 40 1.09 7.33 2.62
C PRO A 40 1.71 7.02 4.00
N GLY A 41 1.16 6.08 4.77
CA GLY A 41 1.78 5.57 5.99
C GLY A 41 0.83 5.24 7.13
N ALA A 42 1.36 5.31 8.34
CA ALA A 42 0.73 4.76 9.54
C ALA A 42 -0.33 5.67 10.19
N GLY A 43 -1.06 5.11 11.16
CA GLY A 43 -2.17 5.77 11.86
C GLY A 43 -3.49 5.67 11.09
N MET A 44 -4.62 5.83 11.78
CA MET A 44 -5.95 5.67 11.17
C MET A 44 -6.14 6.52 9.90
N PRO A 45 -5.78 7.82 9.88
CA PRO A 45 -5.89 8.61 8.65
C PRO A 45 -5.00 8.09 7.52
N GLY A 46 -3.75 7.69 7.82
CA GLY A 46 -2.80 7.18 6.83
C GLY A 46 -3.23 5.86 6.22
N VAL A 47 -3.75 4.94 7.05
CA VAL A 47 -4.30 3.65 6.61
C VAL A 47 -5.50 3.84 5.69
N LEU A 48 -6.44 4.71 6.06
CA LEU A 48 -7.62 5.00 5.24
C LEU A 48 -7.24 5.72 3.93
N ALA A 49 -6.31 6.67 4.00
CA ALA A 49 -5.78 7.32 2.80
C ALA A 49 -5.05 6.34 1.88
N SER A 50 -4.33 5.35 2.43
CA SER A 50 -3.73 4.28 1.64
C SER A 50 -4.78 3.47 0.90
N ALA A 51 -5.89 3.13 1.55
CA ALA A 51 -7.02 2.44 0.91
C ALA A 51 -7.65 3.30 -0.19
N LYS A 52 -7.77 4.62 0.03
CA LYS A 52 -8.29 5.54 -0.98
C LYS A 52 -7.34 5.68 -2.18
N ALA A 53 -6.03 5.74 -1.95
CA ALA A 53 -5.02 5.81 -3.00
C ALA A 53 -4.96 4.53 -3.85
N LEU A 54 -5.24 3.38 -3.24
CA LEU A 54 -5.33 2.11 -3.97
C LEU A 54 -6.38 2.15 -5.09
N GLU A 55 -7.49 2.88 -4.90
CA GLU A 55 -8.55 3.00 -5.92
C GLU A 55 -8.03 3.58 -7.25
N SER A 56 -7.01 4.44 -7.24
CA SER A 56 -6.50 5.05 -8.48
C SER A 56 -5.60 4.11 -9.29
N VAL A 57 -5.17 2.98 -8.71
CA VAL A 57 -4.28 2.02 -9.37
C VAL A 57 -4.89 0.64 -9.53
N LEU A 58 -6.06 0.40 -8.93
CA LEU A 58 -6.82 -0.83 -9.08
C LEU A 58 -7.37 -0.94 -10.52
N PRO A 59 -7.25 -2.10 -11.16
CA PRO A 59 -7.93 -2.38 -12.42
C PRO A 59 -9.41 -2.64 -12.16
N GLU A 60 -10.21 -2.54 -13.22
CA GLU A 60 -11.62 -2.92 -13.19
C GLU A 60 -11.79 -4.35 -12.69
N ALA A 61 -12.83 -4.59 -11.88
CA ALA A 61 -13.07 -5.90 -11.27
C ALA A 61 -13.19 -7.02 -12.32
N ALA A 62 -13.79 -6.72 -13.47
CA ALA A 62 -13.88 -7.66 -14.59
C ALA A 62 -12.49 -8.09 -15.09
N ALA A 63 -11.54 -7.16 -15.21
CA ALA A 63 -10.19 -7.46 -15.66
C ALA A 63 -9.44 -8.40 -14.69
N VAL A 64 -9.71 -8.29 -13.38
CA VAL A 64 -9.17 -9.20 -12.36
C VAL A 64 -9.72 -10.61 -12.54
N LEU A 65 -11.04 -10.75 -12.70
CA LEU A 65 -11.70 -12.04 -12.86
C LEU A 65 -11.28 -12.76 -14.15
N GLU A 66 -10.95 -12.00 -15.19
CA GLU A 66 -10.49 -12.51 -16.47
C GLU A 66 -8.97 -12.78 -16.53
N GLY A 67 -8.23 -12.53 -15.43
CA GLY A 67 -6.79 -12.74 -15.36
C GLY A 67 -5.96 -11.76 -16.19
N ARG A 68 -6.51 -10.57 -16.49
CA ARG A 68 -5.88 -9.53 -17.32
C ARG A 68 -5.36 -8.33 -16.50
N ALA A 69 -5.42 -8.43 -15.18
CA ALA A 69 -5.02 -7.41 -14.20
C ALA A 69 -3.50 -7.37 -13.92
#